data_AF-A0A0N4USR4-F1
#
_entry.id   AF-A0A0N4USR4-F1
#
_cell.length_a   1.000
_cell.length_b   1.000
_cell.length_c   1.000
_cell.angle_alpha   90.00
_cell.angle_beta   90.00
_cell.angle_gamma   90.00
#
_symmetry.space_group_name_H-M   'P 1'
#
loop_
_entity.id
_entity.type
_entity.pdbx_description
1 polymer ?
#
loop_
_entity_poly.entity_id
_entity_poly.type
_entity_poly.pdbx_seq_one_letter_code
_entity_poly.pdbx_strand_id
1 'polypeptide(L)'
;MQSRLADRNYPGKRNERMQNYRGADTLKAFQDKEVEEAKCTSPTKNIKKRALPDGQRFKERKALDLRSRITTPRLVFGTYTVVSVFLMQWERNHDANRFQYLIVDKGGLILKVNLMTLIACMFQIKQIFITSDSRQLPAYTGRLPTSVIPYGHRGVVHQLTHDTRIWQLNLSVNYRSHPKLVEVSSAAAYGGSIK
;
A
#
# COMPACT_ATOMS: atom_id res chain seq x y z
N MET A 1 16.90 -13.45 49.94
CA MET A 1 15.81 -12.47 49.77
C MET A 1 16.42 -11.16 49.29
N GLN A 2 16.17 -10.73 48.05
CA GLN A 2 16.68 -9.45 47.52
C GLN A 2 15.78 -8.29 47.94
N SER A 3 16.39 -7.16 48.30
CA SER A 3 15.73 -5.94 48.81
C SER A 3 14.87 -5.27 47.74
N ARG A 4 13.64 -4.86 48.11
CA ARG A 4 12.69 -4.14 47.24
C ARG A 4 13.24 -2.81 46.68
N LEU A 5 14.30 -2.27 47.29
CA LEU A 5 15.00 -1.07 46.80
C LEU A 5 15.91 -1.35 45.59
N ALA A 6 16.44 -2.58 45.47
CA ALA A 6 17.32 -2.96 44.36
C ALA A 6 16.53 -3.12 43.05
N ASP A 7 15.30 -3.67 43.10
CA ASP A 7 14.44 -3.86 41.92
C ASP A 7 13.92 -2.54 41.31
N ARG A 8 13.88 -1.46 42.11
CA ARG A 8 13.41 -0.15 41.65
C ARG A 8 14.49 0.62 40.89
N ASN A 9 15.75 0.49 41.32
CA ASN A 9 16.85 1.27 40.77
C ASN A 9 17.61 0.55 39.64
N TYR A 10 17.45 -0.77 39.53
CA TYR A 10 18.04 -1.57 38.46
C TYR A 10 16.98 -2.53 37.90
N PRO A 11 16.20 -2.13 36.88
CA PRO A 11 15.32 -3.07 36.18
C PRO A 11 16.20 -3.99 35.33
N GLY A 12 16.86 -4.94 35.99
CA GLY A 12 17.61 -6.01 35.33
C GLY A 12 16.71 -6.69 34.32
N LYS A 13 17.21 -6.91 33.11
CA LYS A 13 16.53 -7.64 32.04
C LYS A 13 15.86 -8.88 32.66
N ARG A 14 14.52 -8.89 32.67
CA ARG A 14 13.74 -9.99 33.24
C ARG A 14 14.23 -11.29 32.61
N ASN A 15 14.77 -12.16 33.47
CA ASN A 15 15.33 -13.47 33.16
C ASN A 15 14.47 -14.20 32.11
N GLU A 16 15.02 -14.46 30.92
CA GLU A 16 14.29 -15.03 29.77
C GLU A 16 13.54 -16.32 30.13
N ARG A 17 14.06 -17.09 31.09
CA ARG A 17 13.41 -18.27 31.66
C ARG A 17 12.01 -17.96 32.23
N MET A 18 11.83 -16.84 32.94
CA MET A 18 10.51 -16.48 33.49
C MET A 18 9.52 -16.00 32.41
N GLN A 19 10.00 -15.41 31.32
CA GLN A 19 9.13 -15.06 30.19
C GLN A 19 8.67 -16.31 29.44
N ASN A 20 9.55 -17.29 29.27
CA ASN A 20 9.23 -18.57 28.65
C ASN A 20 8.22 -19.38 29.48
N TYR A 21 8.35 -19.37 30.81
CA TYR A 21 7.36 -20.01 31.70
C TYR A 21 5.97 -19.39 31.59
N ARG A 22 5.86 -18.05 31.63
CA ARG A 22 4.56 -17.40 31.41
C ARG A 22 4.01 -17.65 30.01
N GLY A 23 4.85 -17.71 28.99
CA GLY A 23 4.46 -18.07 27.62
C GLY A 23 3.86 -19.47 27.55
N ALA A 24 4.48 -20.44 28.23
CA ALA A 24 4.02 -21.83 28.29
C ALA A 24 2.69 -21.99 29.04
N ASP A 25 2.49 -21.31 30.17
CA ASP A 25 1.23 -21.34 30.91
C ASP A 25 0.08 -20.68 30.13
N THR A 26 0.40 -19.63 29.37
CA THR A 26 -0.59 -18.98 28.50
C THR A 26 -0.96 -19.89 27.32
N LEU A 27 0.00 -20.61 26.75
CA LEU A 27 -0.23 -21.60 25.69
C LEU A 27 -1.08 -22.78 26.17
N LYS A 28 -0.86 -23.26 27.41
CA LYS A 28 -1.72 -24.26 28.06
C LYS A 28 -3.15 -23.76 28.23
N ALA A 29 -3.33 -22.53 28.70
CA ALA A 29 -4.66 -21.91 28.84
C ALA A 29 -5.39 -21.67 27.50
N PHE A 30 -4.68 -21.72 26.37
CA PHE A 30 -5.26 -21.63 25.02
C PHE A 30 -5.54 -22.99 24.38
N GLN A 31 -4.99 -24.10 24.89
CA GLN A 31 -5.36 -25.45 24.45
C GLN A 31 -6.78 -25.82 24.88
N ASP A 32 -7.28 -25.24 25.97
CA ASP A 32 -8.61 -25.53 26.52
C ASP A 32 -9.74 -24.69 25.90
N LYS A 33 -9.44 -23.81 24.93
CA LYS A 33 -10.45 -23.00 24.23
C LYS A 33 -10.62 -23.47 22.79
N GLU A 34 -11.87 -23.60 22.35
CA GLU A 34 -12.19 -23.97 20.97
C GLU A 34 -11.40 -23.12 19.97
N VAL A 35 -10.80 -23.82 19.01
CA VAL A 35 -9.68 -23.38 18.15
C VAL A 35 -9.96 -22.06 17.41
N GLU A 36 -11.23 -21.74 17.13
CA GLU A 36 -11.62 -20.52 16.41
C GLU A 36 -11.60 -19.26 17.30
N GLU A 37 -12.07 -19.33 18.55
CA GLU A 37 -12.01 -18.17 19.45
C GLU A 37 -10.57 -17.81 19.85
N ALA A 38 -9.69 -18.82 19.98
CA ALA A 38 -8.28 -18.63 20.26
C ALA A 38 -7.54 -17.93 19.10
N LYS A 39 -7.88 -18.28 17.84
CA LYS A 39 -7.33 -17.64 16.63
C LYS A 39 -7.73 -16.17 16.48
N CYS A 40 -8.95 -15.79 16.86
CA CYS A 40 -9.40 -14.40 16.77
C CYS A 40 -8.97 -13.53 17.96
N THR A 41 -8.93 -14.07 19.18
CA THR A 41 -8.62 -13.27 20.37
C THR A 41 -7.12 -13.10 20.64
N SER A 42 -6.28 -14.08 20.28
CA SER A 42 -4.83 -14.04 20.54
C SER A 42 -4.09 -12.97 19.71
N PRO A 43 -4.30 -12.83 18.39
CA PRO A 43 -3.65 -11.78 17.61
C PRO A 43 -4.13 -10.40 18.02
N THR A 44 -5.44 -10.23 18.24
CA THR A 44 -6.05 -8.94 18.57
C THR A 44 -5.61 -8.41 19.94
N LYS A 45 -5.47 -9.28 20.94
CA LYS A 45 -4.89 -8.92 22.26
C LYS A 45 -3.39 -8.67 22.17
N ASN A 46 -2.65 -9.39 21.33
CA ASN A 46 -1.20 -9.20 21.17
C ASN A 46 -0.86 -7.94 20.35
N ILE A 47 -1.68 -7.57 19.37
CA ILE A 47 -1.58 -6.31 18.62
C ILE A 47 -1.82 -5.13 19.58
N LYS A 48 -2.87 -5.20 20.42
CA LYS A 48 -3.15 -4.16 21.42
C LYS A 48 -2.09 -4.05 22.53
N LYS A 49 -1.51 -5.18 22.99
CA LYS A 49 -0.44 -5.18 24.02
C LYS A 49 0.94 -4.79 23.49
N ARG A 50 1.27 -5.10 22.22
CA ARG A 50 2.54 -4.69 21.58
C ARG A 50 2.50 -3.26 21.02
N ALA A 51 1.37 -2.57 21.14
CA ALA A 51 1.24 -1.16 20.84
C ALA A 51 1.78 -0.23 21.96
N LEU A 52 2.37 -0.76 23.05
CA LEU A 52 3.04 0.08 24.05
C LEU A 52 4.29 0.78 23.47
N PRO A 53 4.55 2.06 23.81
CA PRO A 53 5.58 2.89 23.20
C PRO A 53 6.99 2.42 23.61
N ASP A 54 7.65 1.65 22.74
CA ASP A 54 9.00 1.12 22.94
C ASP A 54 10.09 1.95 22.23
N GLY A 55 9.74 3.14 21.72
CA GLY A 55 10.69 4.06 21.10
C GLY A 55 11.20 3.64 19.72
N GLN A 56 10.71 2.55 19.11
CA GLN A 56 11.13 2.16 17.75
C GLN A 56 10.28 2.80 16.65
N ARG A 57 10.96 3.38 15.65
CA ARG A 57 10.41 4.24 14.59
C ARG A 57 9.44 3.58 13.60
N PHE A 58 9.29 2.25 13.53
CA PHE A 58 8.46 1.60 12.50
C PHE A 58 7.66 0.38 13.00
N LYS A 59 6.55 0.65 13.71
CA LYS A 59 5.60 -0.39 14.15
C LYS A 59 4.70 -0.92 13.02
N GLU A 60 4.44 -0.11 12.01
CA GLU A 60 3.53 -0.43 10.90
C GLU A 60 3.99 -1.65 10.10
N ARG A 61 5.31 -1.77 9.87
CA ARG A 61 5.89 -2.90 9.13
C ARG A 61 5.61 -4.25 9.79
N LYS A 62 5.82 -4.35 11.11
CA LYS A 62 5.57 -5.60 11.85
C LYS A 62 4.08 -5.92 11.93
N ALA A 63 3.22 -4.90 12.04
CA ALA A 63 1.78 -5.09 12.05
C ALA A 63 1.24 -5.54 10.68
N LEU A 64 1.74 -4.97 9.59
CA LEU A 64 1.44 -5.38 8.22
C LEU A 64 1.90 -6.81 7.94
N ASP A 65 3.13 -7.18 8.34
CA ASP A 65 3.67 -8.53 8.18
C ASP A 65 2.89 -9.58 9.01
N LEU A 66 2.47 -9.22 10.24
CA LEU A 66 1.58 -10.11 11.01
C LEU A 66 0.20 -10.25 10.36
N ARG A 67 -0.39 -9.14 9.88
CA ARG A 67 -1.73 -9.16 9.29
C ARG A 67 -1.75 -9.89 7.94
N SER A 68 -0.72 -9.75 7.12
CA SER A 68 -0.59 -10.48 5.84
C SER A 68 -0.51 -11.99 6.06
N ARG A 69 0.18 -12.43 7.12
CA ARG A 69 0.29 -13.84 7.51
C ARG A 69 -1.00 -14.43 8.08
N ILE A 70 -1.84 -13.59 8.73
CA ILE A 70 -3.09 -14.04 9.37
C ILE A 70 -4.28 -13.99 8.40
N THR A 71 -4.31 -12.97 7.53
CA THR A 71 -5.41 -12.75 6.59
C THR A 71 -4.83 -12.42 5.22
N THR A 72 -5.16 -13.23 4.22
CA THR A 72 -4.75 -12.95 2.84
C THR A 72 -5.62 -11.83 2.28
N PRO A 73 -5.07 -10.63 1.98
CA PRO A 73 -5.86 -9.53 1.50
C PRO A 73 -6.37 -9.81 0.09
N ARG A 74 -7.66 -9.54 -0.14
CA ARG A 74 -8.28 -9.60 -1.48
C ARG A 74 -8.10 -8.30 -2.26
N LEU A 75 -7.91 -7.20 -1.55
CA LEU A 75 -7.81 -5.86 -2.09
C LEU A 75 -6.81 -5.06 -1.26
N VAL A 76 -5.95 -4.33 -1.94
CA VAL A 76 -4.90 -3.51 -1.33
C VAL A 76 -5.03 -2.10 -1.89
N PHE A 77 -5.16 -1.13 -0.99
CA PHE A 77 -5.20 0.27 -1.33
C PHE A 77 -4.00 0.98 -0.73
N GLY A 78 -3.47 1.94 -1.46
CA GLY A 78 -2.39 2.80 -0.99
C GLY A 78 -1.88 3.68 -2.12
N THR A 79 -1.00 4.61 -1.76
CA THR A 79 -0.21 5.31 -2.76
C THR A 79 0.78 4.34 -3.40
N TYR A 80 1.30 4.71 -4.58
CA TYR A 80 2.32 3.92 -5.28
C TYR A 80 3.43 3.43 -4.35
N THR A 81 3.99 4.32 -3.53
CA THR A 81 5.10 3.99 -2.62
C THR A 81 4.74 2.96 -1.57
N VAL A 82 3.52 3.03 -1.01
CA VAL A 82 3.08 2.06 0.01
C VAL A 82 2.79 0.71 -0.64
N VAL A 83 2.10 0.70 -1.78
CA VAL A 83 1.75 -0.53 -2.49
C VAL A 83 3.00 -1.23 -3.04
N SER A 84 3.96 -0.50 -3.59
CA SER A 84 5.19 -1.10 -4.11
C SER A 84 6.01 -1.79 -3.00
N VAL A 85 6.17 -1.15 -1.84
CA VAL A 85 6.83 -1.76 -0.68
C VAL A 85 6.06 -2.98 -0.17
N PHE A 86 4.72 -2.90 -0.16
CA PHE A 86 3.88 -4.06 0.20
C PHE A 86 4.10 -5.23 -0.76
N LEU A 87 4.05 -5.00 -2.08
CA LEU A 87 4.21 -6.05 -3.08
C LEU A 87 5.60 -6.69 -3.03
N MET A 88 6.67 -5.91 -2.86
CA MET A 88 8.02 -6.45 -2.69
C MET A 88 8.16 -7.35 -1.45
N GLN A 89 7.40 -7.06 -0.38
CA GLN A 89 7.38 -7.91 0.82
C GLN A 89 6.47 -9.12 0.65
N TRP A 90 5.37 -8.95 -0.08
CA TRP A 90 4.42 -10.00 -0.39
C TRP A 90 5.07 -11.10 -1.23
N GLU A 91 5.74 -10.71 -2.31
CA GLU A 91 6.48 -11.59 -3.22
C GLU A 91 7.48 -12.49 -2.47
N ARG A 92 8.14 -11.97 -1.43
CA ARG A 92 9.12 -12.72 -0.64
C ARG A 92 8.50 -13.79 0.27
N ASN A 93 7.25 -13.58 0.70
CA ASN A 93 6.65 -14.33 1.80
C ASN A 93 5.43 -15.17 1.36
N HIS A 94 4.87 -14.91 0.19
CA HIS A 94 3.61 -15.47 -0.28
C HIS A 94 3.64 -15.72 -1.79
N ASP A 95 2.66 -16.48 -2.28
CA ASP A 95 2.48 -16.72 -3.71
C ASP A 95 2.22 -15.40 -4.46
N ALA A 96 3.13 -15.06 -5.37
CA ALA A 96 3.11 -13.83 -6.16
C ALA A 96 1.96 -13.79 -7.18
N ASN A 97 1.29 -14.92 -7.42
CA ASN A 97 0.27 -15.07 -8.46
C ASN A 97 -1.14 -14.57 -8.06
N ARG A 98 -1.30 -14.04 -6.84
CA ARG A 98 -2.62 -13.65 -6.33
C ARG A 98 -3.15 -12.32 -6.86
N PHE A 99 -2.29 -11.34 -7.10
CA PHE A 99 -2.74 -10.03 -7.57
C PHE A 99 -2.64 -9.97 -9.09
N GLN A 100 -3.79 -10.15 -9.75
CA GLN A 100 -3.88 -10.19 -11.22
C GLN A 100 -4.46 -8.90 -11.81
N TYR A 101 -4.96 -7.99 -10.97
CA TYR A 101 -5.64 -6.77 -11.38
C TYR A 101 -4.99 -5.57 -10.71
N LEU A 102 -4.77 -4.51 -11.48
CA LEU A 102 -4.22 -3.26 -11.00
C LEU A 102 -5.13 -2.11 -11.40
N ILE A 103 -5.50 -1.28 -10.42
CA ILE A 103 -6.22 -0.03 -10.65
C ILE A 103 -5.30 1.12 -10.24
N VAL A 104 -5.06 2.04 -11.17
CA VAL A 104 -4.23 3.21 -10.96
C VAL A 104 -5.11 4.44 -11.08
N ASP A 105 -5.40 5.08 -9.95
CA ASP A 105 -6.04 6.39 -9.95
C ASP A 105 -5.03 7.51 -10.21
N LYS A 106 -5.45 8.54 -10.95
CA LYS A 106 -4.62 9.70 -11.34
C LYS A 106 -3.31 9.31 -12.02
N GLY A 107 -3.37 8.34 -12.94
CA GLY A 107 -2.21 7.79 -13.64
C GLY A 107 -1.37 8.80 -14.43
N GLY A 108 -1.92 9.95 -14.80
CA GLY A 108 -1.18 11.05 -15.45
C GLY A 108 -0.07 11.63 -14.59
N LEU A 109 -0.18 11.48 -13.26
CA LEU A 109 0.81 11.92 -12.29
C LEU A 109 1.87 10.85 -11.98
N ILE A 110 1.74 9.64 -12.54
CA ILE A 110 2.68 8.55 -12.32
C ILE A 110 3.66 8.47 -13.49
N LEU A 111 4.95 8.40 -13.15
CA LEU A 111 6.02 8.17 -14.13
C LEU A 111 5.93 6.75 -14.68
N LYS A 112 6.26 6.57 -15.96
CA LYS A 112 6.26 5.24 -16.58
C LYS A 112 7.11 4.23 -15.82
N VAL A 113 8.32 4.64 -15.42
CA VAL A 113 9.22 3.75 -14.67
C VAL A 113 8.57 3.21 -13.40
N ASN A 114 7.84 4.06 -12.66
CA ASN A 114 7.15 3.67 -11.43
C ASN A 114 6.06 2.62 -11.71
N LEU A 115 5.23 2.86 -12.73
CA LEU A 115 4.19 1.89 -13.10
C LEU A 115 4.81 0.55 -13.54
N MET A 116 5.87 0.59 -14.35
CA MET A 116 6.55 -0.62 -14.80
C MET A 116 7.16 -1.40 -13.64
N THR A 117 7.74 -0.72 -12.64
CA THR A 117 8.23 -1.37 -11.42
C THR A 117 7.12 -2.05 -10.66
N LEU A 118 5.94 -1.43 -10.56
CA LEU A 118 4.79 -2.03 -9.87
C LEU A 118 4.27 -3.27 -10.60
N ILE A 119 4.19 -3.20 -11.93
CA ILE A 119 3.81 -4.33 -12.79
C ILE A 119 4.84 -5.47 -12.66
N ALA A 120 6.13 -5.15 -12.60
CA ALA A 120 7.18 -6.15 -12.45
C ALA A 120 7.06 -6.96 -11.14
N CYS A 121 6.50 -6.37 -10.07
CA CYS A 121 6.18 -7.07 -8.84
C CYS A 121 4.92 -7.97 -8.93
N MET A 122 4.25 -8.03 -10.10
CA MET A 122 2.99 -8.74 -10.33
C MET A 122 3.13 -9.72 -11.51
N PHE A 123 3.64 -10.93 -11.25
CA PHE A 123 4.01 -11.92 -12.29
C PHE A 123 2.87 -12.39 -13.20
N GLN A 124 1.60 -12.32 -12.76
CA GLN A 124 0.44 -12.79 -13.51
C GLN A 124 -0.62 -11.70 -13.71
N ILE A 125 -0.18 -10.49 -14.01
CA ILE A 125 -1.11 -9.40 -14.28
C ILE A 125 -1.96 -9.72 -15.52
N LYS A 126 -3.29 -9.66 -15.35
CA LYS A 126 -4.28 -9.89 -16.40
C LYS A 126 -4.80 -8.58 -16.97
N GLN A 127 -5.01 -7.59 -16.11
CA GLN A 127 -5.60 -6.32 -16.53
C GLN A 127 -5.10 -5.17 -15.67
N ILE A 128 -4.87 -4.04 -16.34
CA ILE A 128 -4.53 -2.76 -15.73
C ILE A 128 -5.59 -1.76 -16.14
N PHE A 129 -6.19 -1.10 -15.16
CA PHE A 129 -7.11 0.00 -15.37
C PHE A 129 -6.45 1.28 -14.87
N ILE A 130 -6.44 2.32 -15.70
CA ILE A 130 -5.79 3.60 -15.37
C ILE A 130 -6.81 4.71 -15.61
N THR A 131 -7.10 5.48 -14.56
CA THR A 131 -7.88 6.72 -14.69
C THR A 131 -6.94 7.90 -14.72
N SER A 132 -7.24 8.88 -15.57
CA SER A 132 -6.48 10.11 -15.63
C SER A 132 -7.21 11.16 -16.46
N ASP A 133 -6.72 12.38 -16.35
CA ASP A 133 -6.97 13.46 -17.29
C ASP A 133 -5.66 13.75 -18.05
N SER A 134 -5.67 13.65 -19.37
CA SER A 134 -4.50 13.89 -20.22
C SER A 134 -4.20 15.37 -20.43
N ARG A 135 -5.13 16.25 -20.05
CA ARG A 135 -4.99 17.72 -20.13
C ARG A 135 -4.44 18.34 -18.85
N GLN A 136 -4.25 17.54 -17.80
CA GLN A 136 -3.60 17.99 -16.57
C GLN A 136 -2.08 18.13 -16.72
N LEU A 137 -1.47 18.77 -15.71
CA LEU A 137 -0.02 18.90 -15.62
C LEU A 137 0.65 17.52 -15.66
N PRO A 138 1.82 17.42 -16.31
CA PRO A 138 2.57 16.17 -16.35
C PRO A 138 3.04 15.76 -14.94
N ALA A 139 3.33 14.47 -14.78
CA ALA A 139 3.97 13.93 -13.60
C ALA A 139 5.24 14.72 -13.22
N TYR A 140 5.40 15.00 -11.92
CA TYR A 140 6.56 15.72 -11.41
C TYR A 140 7.83 14.88 -11.56
N THR A 141 8.81 15.40 -12.31
CA THR A 141 10.10 14.75 -12.55
C THR A 141 11.21 15.25 -11.64
N GLY A 142 10.95 16.21 -10.76
CA GLY A 142 12.01 16.86 -9.98
C GLY A 142 13.00 17.62 -10.86
N ARG A 143 14.24 17.78 -10.35
CA ARG A 143 15.34 18.44 -11.06
C ARG A 143 16.12 17.46 -11.96
N LEU A 144 15.42 16.55 -12.63
CA LEU A 144 16.06 15.65 -13.59
C LEU A 144 16.45 16.44 -14.85
N PRO A 145 17.64 16.19 -15.43
CA PRO A 145 17.99 16.77 -16.73
C PRO A 145 16.97 16.38 -17.80
N THR A 146 16.59 17.33 -18.65
CA THR A 146 15.58 17.13 -19.70
C THR A 146 15.96 15.98 -20.65
N SER A 147 17.26 15.74 -20.83
CA SER A 147 17.78 14.62 -21.63
C SER A 147 17.41 13.25 -21.07
N VAL A 148 17.17 13.12 -19.76
CA VAL A 148 16.83 11.85 -19.10
C VAL A 148 15.32 11.59 -19.10
N ILE A 149 14.50 12.64 -19.22
CA ILE A 149 13.04 12.53 -19.11
C ILE A 149 12.42 11.49 -20.08
N PRO A 150 12.84 11.42 -21.37
CA PRO A 150 12.30 10.43 -22.31
C PRO A 150 12.49 8.97 -21.87
N TYR A 151 13.51 8.67 -21.06
CA TYR A 151 13.88 7.32 -20.63
C TYR A 151 13.04 6.80 -19.44
N GLY A 152 11.73 7.05 -19.48
CA GLY A 152 10.78 6.50 -18.50
C GLY A 152 10.29 7.47 -17.42
N HIS A 153 10.75 8.72 -17.44
CA HIS A 153 10.25 9.78 -16.54
C HIS A 153 9.18 10.68 -17.18
N ARG A 154 8.60 10.26 -18.31
CA ARG A 154 7.33 10.85 -18.77
C ARG A 154 6.16 10.23 -18.02
N GLY A 155 5.08 10.99 -17.87
CA GLY A 155 3.82 10.47 -17.33
C GLY A 155 3.32 9.30 -18.18
N VAL A 156 2.83 8.24 -17.52
CA VAL A 156 2.33 7.02 -18.17
C VAL A 156 1.30 7.36 -19.23
N VAL A 157 0.29 8.14 -18.84
CA VAL A 157 -0.91 8.37 -19.67
C VAL A 157 -0.56 9.08 -20.97
N HIS A 158 0.35 10.06 -20.93
CA HIS A 158 0.82 10.73 -22.13
C HIS A 158 1.42 9.75 -23.16
N GLN A 159 2.05 8.66 -22.71
CA GLN A 159 2.57 7.66 -23.63
C GLN A 159 1.46 6.71 -24.13
N LEU A 160 0.57 6.30 -23.23
CA LEU A 160 -0.49 5.34 -23.55
C LEU A 160 -1.59 5.93 -24.44
N THR A 161 -1.88 7.24 -24.34
CA THR A 161 -2.95 7.88 -25.13
C THR A 161 -2.71 7.83 -26.64
N HIS A 162 -1.45 7.68 -27.06
CA HIS A 162 -1.07 7.60 -28.47
C HIS A 162 -1.07 6.16 -29.01
N ASP A 163 -1.27 5.15 -28.15
CA ASP A 163 -1.30 3.75 -28.55
C ASP A 163 -2.74 3.30 -28.84
N THR A 164 -3.02 3.00 -30.11
CA THR A 164 -4.34 2.58 -30.59
C THR A 164 -4.75 1.19 -30.11
N ARG A 165 -3.82 0.40 -29.58
CA ARG A 165 -4.11 -0.94 -29.02
C ARG A 165 -4.71 -0.86 -27.62
N ILE A 166 -4.63 0.28 -26.97
CA ILE A 166 -5.16 0.49 -25.64
C ILE A 166 -6.60 0.98 -25.77
N TRP A 167 -7.52 0.24 -25.15
CA TRP A 167 -8.91 0.67 -25.07
C TRP A 167 -9.03 1.90 -24.17
N GLN A 168 -9.59 2.99 -24.69
CA GLN A 168 -9.73 4.26 -24.00
C GLN A 168 -11.21 4.62 -23.86
N LEU A 169 -11.59 5.07 -22.66
CA LEU A 169 -12.93 5.55 -22.35
C LEU A 169 -12.84 7.01 -21.89
N ASN A 170 -13.50 7.92 -22.62
CA ASN A 170 -13.54 9.33 -22.27
C ASN A 170 -14.81 9.65 -21.48
N LEU A 171 -14.66 10.23 -20.30
CA LEU A 171 -15.78 10.73 -19.51
C LEU A 171 -16.10 12.16 -19.95
N SER A 172 -17.32 12.40 -20.40
CA SER A 172 -17.73 13.64 -21.06
C SER A 172 -18.64 14.55 -20.23
N VAL A 173 -18.94 14.20 -18.98
CA VAL A 173 -19.88 14.99 -18.14
C VAL A 173 -19.17 15.51 -16.89
N ASN A 174 -19.27 16.83 -16.67
CA ASN A 174 -18.77 17.52 -15.50
C ASN A 174 -19.91 17.79 -14.52
N TYR A 175 -19.83 17.19 -13.34
CA TYR A 175 -20.83 17.35 -12.28
C TYR A 175 -20.45 18.36 -11.20
N ARG A 176 -19.31 19.06 -11.36
CA ARG A 176 -18.71 19.89 -10.30
C ARG A 176 -18.80 21.39 -10.58
N SER A 177 -18.53 21.79 -11.81
CA SER A 177 -18.39 23.20 -12.18
C SER A 177 -19.70 23.77 -12.74
N HIS A 178 -19.88 25.08 -12.61
CA HIS A 178 -21.01 25.77 -13.23
C HIS A 178 -20.98 25.60 -14.77
N PRO A 179 -22.11 25.37 -15.47
CA PRO A 179 -22.15 25.05 -16.90
C PRO A 179 -21.38 26.05 -17.79
N LYS A 180 -21.49 27.36 -17.54
CA LYS A 180 -20.72 28.37 -18.27
C LYS A 180 -19.19 28.22 -18.14
N LEU A 181 -18.69 27.79 -16.98
CA LEU A 181 -17.26 27.52 -16.80
C LEU A 181 -16.84 26.24 -17.51
N VAL A 182 -17.72 25.23 -17.50
CA VAL A 182 -17.51 23.97 -18.24
C VAL A 182 -17.45 24.25 -19.72
N GLU A 183 -18.36 25.04 -20.27
CA GLU A 183 -18.39 25.42 -21.69
C GLU A 183 -17.06 26.04 -22.13
N VAL A 184 -16.58 27.07 -21.40
CA VAL A 184 -15.31 27.75 -21.73
C VAL A 184 -14.11 26.80 -21.60
N SER A 185 -14.02 26.05 -20.49
CA SER A 185 -12.89 25.13 -20.27
C SER A 185 -12.90 23.91 -21.20
N SER A 186 -14.09 23.40 -21.53
CA SER A 186 -14.32 22.32 -22.49
C SER A 186 -13.90 22.74 -23.89
N ALA A 187 -14.31 23.92 -24.35
CA ALA A 187 -13.89 24.46 -25.63
C ALA A 187 -12.36 24.65 -25.70
N ALA A 188 -11.76 25.22 -24.66
CA ALA A 188 -10.33 25.52 -24.63
C ALA A 188 -9.42 24.28 -24.53
N ALA A 189 -9.75 23.31 -23.68
CA ALA A 189 -8.85 22.20 -23.35
C ALA A 189 -9.30 20.83 -23.91
N TYR A 190 -10.58 20.67 -24.21
CA TYR A 190 -11.19 19.38 -24.57
C TYR A 190 -11.96 19.41 -25.90
N GLY A 191 -11.81 20.46 -26.70
CA GLY A 191 -12.46 20.59 -28.02
C GLY A 191 -13.99 20.58 -27.95
N GLY A 192 -14.57 21.05 -26.85
CA GLY A 192 -16.03 21.09 -26.63
C GLY A 192 -16.66 19.74 -26.28
N SER A 193 -15.86 18.70 -26.00
CA SER A 193 -16.38 17.34 -25.74
C SER A 193 -16.95 17.14 -24.33
N ILE A 194 -16.60 18.00 -23.38
CA ILE A 194 -17.12 17.96 -22.01
C ILE A 194 -18.37 18.83 -21.90
N LYS A 195 -19.41 18.27 -21.27
CA LYS A 195 -20.71 18.88 -20.99
C LYS A 195 -20.89 19.13 -19.51
#